data_AF-A0A7S1LW35-F1
#
_entry.id   AF-A0A7S1LW35-F1
#
_cell.length_a   1.000
_cell.length_b   1.000
_cell.length_c   1.000
_cell.angle_alpha   90.00
_cell.angle_beta   90.00
_cell.angle_gamma   90.00
#
_symmetry.space_group_name_H-M   'P 1'
#
loop_
_entity.id
_entity.type
_entity.pdbx_description
1 polymer ?
#
loop_
_entity_poly.entity_id
_entity_poly.type
_entity_poly.pdbx_seq_one_letter_code
_entity_poly.pdbx_strand_id
1 'polypeptide(L)'
;MVSFVRVAWLCLAAQTGLAFHRRPPQPAAVKGHSGFALSPSTCWERELWGDSPWALTRQMCRRTRRNIGRARRMDGVLSKLSSGQCITVVALGGSATVGRCLTCQGSFLPNATHAVWPNQFQRWLNSKFPCSGPGGHTVHNLGHSSSGSDYWAFRILALKKESSSLWKADLIVVDTALNDVEETQRAEGGGAKGDGKIQYFTELMARQLLAAPKHPALIWLTVGTRNWGPASPPPPQKAPPPPAGGR
;
A
#
# COMPACT_ATOMS: atom_id res chain seq x y z
N MET A 1 15.07 -11.91 -15.87
CA MET A 1 15.06 -10.61 -15.16
C MET A 1 13.69 -10.47 -14.53
N VAL A 2 13.54 -10.17 -13.24
CA VAL A 2 12.22 -10.16 -12.56
C VAL A 2 12.03 -8.82 -11.87
N SER A 3 11.04 -8.05 -12.31
CA SER A 3 10.67 -6.78 -11.68
C SER A 3 9.68 -7.07 -10.54
N PHE A 4 10.14 -7.08 -9.29
CA PHE A 4 9.26 -7.18 -8.14
C PHE A 4 8.73 -5.80 -7.76
N VAL A 5 7.41 -5.64 -7.80
CA VAL A 5 6.73 -4.53 -7.11
C VAL A 5 6.74 -4.87 -5.63
N ARG A 6 7.70 -4.29 -4.89
CA ARG A 6 7.74 -4.41 -3.44
C ARG A 6 7.09 -3.19 -2.82
N VAL A 7 5.85 -3.39 -2.41
CA VAL A 7 5.15 -2.36 -1.63
C VAL A 7 5.47 -2.61 -0.16
N ALA A 8 6.32 -1.77 0.41
CA ALA A 8 6.64 -1.85 1.83
C ALA A 8 5.45 -1.34 2.65
N TRP A 9 4.53 -2.25 2.97
CA TRP A 9 3.33 -1.99 3.73
C TRP A 9 3.46 -2.39 5.21
N LEU A 10 2.67 -1.68 6.04
CA LEU A 10 2.24 -2.01 7.41
C LEU A 10 3.31 -1.99 8.51
N CYS A 11 3.48 -0.80 9.09
CA CYS A 11 3.91 -0.59 10.49
C CYS A 11 2.87 0.22 11.29
N LEU A 12 1.62 0.30 10.81
CA LEU A 12 0.62 1.21 11.40
C LEU A 12 0.00 0.68 12.71
N ALA A 13 -0.03 -0.63 12.91
CA ALA A 13 -0.74 -1.22 14.05
C ALA A 13 0.07 -1.33 15.36
N ALA A 14 1.38 -1.01 15.37
CA ALA A 14 2.23 -1.40 16.50
C ALA A 14 2.72 -0.27 17.41
N GLN A 15 2.81 1.00 17.01
CA GLN A 15 3.45 2.03 17.86
C GLN A 15 2.99 3.48 17.60
N THR A 16 2.29 4.05 18.57
CA THR A 16 2.31 5.49 18.88
C THR A 16 3.02 5.69 20.22
N GLY A 17 4.27 6.13 20.15
CA GLY A 17 5.05 6.52 21.31
C GLY A 17 6.00 7.64 20.93
N LEU A 18 5.66 8.88 21.32
CA LEU A 18 6.57 9.92 21.84
C LEU A 18 5.78 11.16 22.30
N ALA A 19 5.89 11.41 23.60
CA ALA A 19 5.83 12.63 24.43
C ALA A 19 5.03 13.91 24.03
N PHE A 20 4.21 14.32 25.01
CA PHE A 20 3.73 15.67 25.42
C PHE A 20 2.69 16.46 24.58
N HIS A 21 1.42 16.02 24.65
CA HIS A 21 0.29 16.74 25.29
C HIS A 21 -0.91 15.77 25.31
N ARG A 22 -1.55 15.60 26.48
CA ARG A 22 -2.73 14.73 26.77
C ARG A 22 -2.88 13.51 25.84
N ARG A 23 -2.34 12.35 26.27
CA ARG A 23 -2.55 11.05 25.60
C ARG A 23 -4.06 10.84 25.35
N PRO A 24 -4.54 10.81 24.09
CA PRO A 24 -5.76 10.07 23.80
C PRO A 24 -5.55 8.61 24.25
N PRO A 25 -6.61 7.88 24.64
CA PRO A 25 -6.49 6.46 24.96
C PRO A 25 -5.71 5.79 23.84
N GLN A 26 -4.65 5.06 24.20
CA GLN A 26 -3.85 4.32 23.24
C GLN A 26 -4.82 3.47 22.42
N PRO A 27 -4.84 3.57 21.08
CA PRO A 27 -5.59 2.62 20.29
C PRO A 27 -5.07 1.25 20.69
N ALA A 28 -5.96 0.41 21.24
CA ALA A 28 -5.62 -0.94 21.66
C ALA A 28 -4.87 -1.57 20.50
N ALA A 29 -3.60 -1.89 20.73
CA ALA A 29 -2.76 -2.41 19.67
C ALA A 29 -3.49 -3.62 19.07
N VAL A 30 -3.63 -3.66 17.75
CA VAL A 30 -4.39 -4.69 17.05
C VAL A 30 -3.65 -6.02 17.23
N LYS A 31 -4.22 -6.93 18.02
CA LYS A 31 -3.73 -8.31 18.16
C LYS A 31 -4.16 -9.09 16.92
N GLY A 32 -3.21 -9.50 16.07
CA GLY A 32 -3.46 -10.55 15.09
C GLY A 32 -3.53 -11.92 15.75
N HIS A 33 -3.98 -12.95 15.03
CA HIS A 33 -4.12 -14.31 15.55
C HIS A 33 -2.78 -14.93 16.03
N SER A 34 -1.65 -14.37 15.60
CA SER A 34 -0.29 -14.73 16.03
C SER A 34 0.29 -13.79 17.11
N GLY A 35 -0.54 -12.97 17.76
CA GLY A 35 -0.08 -11.90 18.65
C GLY A 35 0.32 -10.62 17.90
N PHE A 36 0.97 -9.68 18.61
CA PHE A 36 1.64 -8.53 17.99
C PHE A 36 2.74 -9.04 17.04
N ALA A 37 3.39 -8.17 16.25
CA ALA A 37 4.66 -8.55 15.62
C ALA A 37 5.64 -9.06 16.70
N LEU A 38 5.66 -10.37 16.94
CA LEU A 38 6.42 -11.00 18.04
C LEU A 38 7.92 -10.97 17.78
N SER A 39 8.34 -10.63 16.55
CA SER A 39 9.73 -10.29 16.25
C SER A 39 9.88 -8.77 16.12
N PRO A 40 10.58 -8.09 17.05
CA PRO A 40 10.81 -6.64 16.99
C PRO A 40 11.59 -6.16 15.75
N SER A 41 12.05 -7.06 14.87
CA SER A 41 12.97 -6.74 13.79
C SER A 41 12.35 -6.53 12.40
N THR A 42 11.13 -7.03 12.10
CA THR A 42 10.58 -7.02 10.72
C THR A 42 9.17 -6.44 10.59
N CYS A 43 8.75 -6.07 9.37
CA CYS A 43 7.42 -5.53 9.07
C CYS A 43 6.52 -6.50 8.30
N TRP A 44 6.52 -7.78 8.69
CA TRP A 44 5.70 -8.84 8.05
C TRP A 44 5.96 -9.04 6.55
N GLU A 45 7.06 -8.50 6.01
CA GLU A 45 7.42 -8.62 4.60
C GLU A 45 7.46 -10.09 4.17
N ARG A 46 8.06 -10.95 5.00
CA ARG A 46 8.19 -12.39 4.72
C ARG A 46 6.83 -13.09 4.57
N GLU A 47 5.85 -12.65 5.34
CA GLU A 47 4.51 -13.24 5.33
C GLU A 47 3.71 -12.77 4.12
N LEU A 48 3.94 -11.54 3.66
CA LEU A 48 3.22 -10.96 2.54
C LEU A 48 3.84 -11.36 1.18
N TRP A 49 5.17 -11.41 1.12
CA TRP A 49 5.95 -11.57 -0.12
C TRP A 49 6.76 -12.87 -0.20
N GLY A 50 6.75 -13.70 0.84
CA GLY A 50 7.59 -14.90 0.94
C GLY A 50 9.03 -14.61 1.32
N ASP A 51 9.93 -15.56 1.06
CA ASP A 51 11.36 -15.38 1.33
C ASP A 51 11.96 -14.29 0.44
N SER A 52 12.26 -13.16 1.07
CA SER A 52 13.00 -12.07 0.46
C SER A 52 14.50 -12.24 0.75
N PRO A 53 15.40 -12.02 -0.25
CA PRO A 53 16.85 -11.98 -0.01
C PRO A 53 17.29 -10.83 0.91
N TRP A 54 16.41 -9.88 1.23
CA TRP A 54 16.67 -8.81 2.19
C TRP A 54 15.60 -8.84 3.27
N ALA A 55 16.00 -8.95 4.53
CA ALA A 55 15.10 -8.74 5.65
C ALA A 55 14.92 -7.23 5.85
N LEU A 56 13.75 -6.68 5.51
CA LEU A 56 13.47 -5.27 5.80
C LEU A 56 13.45 -5.04 7.31
N THR A 57 14.37 -4.19 7.79
CA THR A 57 14.37 -3.77 9.19
C THR A 57 13.15 -2.90 9.45
N ARG A 58 12.70 -2.88 10.71
CA ARG A 58 11.62 -1.97 11.12
C ARG A 58 11.90 -0.51 10.75
N GLN A 59 13.14 -0.04 10.85
CA GLN A 59 13.49 1.34 10.48
C GLN A 59 13.29 1.59 8.98
N MET A 60 13.62 0.62 8.13
CA MET A 60 13.35 0.69 6.69
C MET A 60 11.86 0.78 6.40
N CYS A 61 11.04 -0.05 7.05
CA CYS A 61 9.57 -0.01 6.89
C CYS A 61 8.96 1.27 7.47
N ARG A 62 9.57 1.86 8.51
CA ARG A 62 9.13 3.18 8.99
C ARG A 62 9.39 4.27 7.95
N ARG A 63 10.54 4.22 7.26
CA ARG A 63 10.93 5.19 6.22
C ARG A 63 10.04 5.12 4.96
N THR A 64 9.34 4.01 4.73
CA THR A 64 8.43 3.90 3.58
C THR A 64 7.12 4.69 3.80
N ARG A 65 6.83 5.09 5.04
CA ARG A 65 5.69 5.95 5.38
C ARG A 65 6.05 7.42 5.19
N ARG A 66 6.00 7.89 3.94
CA ARG A 66 6.31 9.28 3.59
C ARG A 66 5.37 10.29 4.28
N ASN A 67 4.10 9.93 4.43
CA ASN A 67 3.09 10.74 5.11
C ASN A 67 2.08 9.82 5.82
N ILE A 68 1.76 10.12 7.08
CA ILE A 68 0.79 9.34 7.88
C ILE A 68 -0.62 9.95 7.82
N GLY A 69 -0.73 11.25 7.52
CA GLY A 69 -2.01 11.96 7.46
C GLY A 69 -2.81 11.87 8.77
N ARG A 70 -4.14 11.92 8.64
CA ARG A 70 -5.08 11.77 9.77
C ARG A 70 -5.46 10.30 9.94
N ALA A 71 -5.11 9.71 11.09
CA ALA A 71 -5.30 8.29 11.34
C ALA A 71 -6.75 7.86 11.63
N ARG A 72 -7.67 8.78 11.97
CA ARG A 72 -9.02 8.46 12.47
C ARG A 72 -9.80 7.44 11.63
N ARG A 73 -9.74 7.52 10.29
CA ARG A 73 -10.44 6.57 9.42
C ARG A 73 -9.77 5.20 9.40
N MET A 74 -8.44 5.21 9.48
CA MET A 74 -7.65 3.98 9.60
C MET A 74 -7.88 3.29 10.94
N ASP A 75 -8.07 4.04 12.03
CA ASP A 75 -8.43 3.47 13.34
C ASP A 75 -9.74 2.67 13.26
N GLY A 76 -10.69 3.12 12.44
CA GLY A 76 -11.92 2.37 12.14
C GLY A 76 -11.65 1.04 11.44
N VAL A 77 -10.76 1.02 10.44
CA VAL A 77 -10.34 -0.21 9.76
C VAL A 77 -9.62 -1.15 10.73
N LEU A 78 -8.69 -0.62 11.52
CA LEU A 78 -7.94 -1.39 12.52
C LEU A 78 -8.85 -1.98 13.61
N SER A 79 -9.87 -1.23 14.04
CA SER A 79 -10.89 -1.70 14.99
C SER A 79 -11.75 -2.85 14.42
N LYS A 80 -12.10 -2.79 13.13
CA LYS A 80 -12.77 -3.91 12.45
C LYS A 80 -11.89 -5.15 12.40
N LEU A 81 -10.63 -4.97 12.02
CA LEU A 81 -9.65 -6.08 11.97
C LEU A 81 -9.44 -6.71 13.35
N SER A 82 -9.30 -5.91 14.42
CA SER A 82 -9.11 -6.44 15.78
C SER A 82 -10.35 -7.13 16.35
N SER A 83 -11.55 -6.79 15.86
CA SER A 83 -12.82 -7.39 16.30
C SER A 83 -13.28 -8.57 15.44
N GLY A 84 -12.44 -9.04 14.50
CA GLY A 84 -12.79 -10.15 13.60
C GLY A 84 -13.88 -9.80 12.60
N GLN A 85 -14.13 -8.51 12.34
CA GLN A 85 -15.05 -8.07 11.30
C GLN A 85 -14.35 -8.07 9.94
N CYS A 86 -15.04 -8.59 8.92
CA CYS A 86 -14.53 -8.52 7.56
C CYS A 86 -14.52 -7.08 7.07
N ILE A 87 -13.54 -6.77 6.22
CA ILE A 87 -13.39 -5.46 5.59
C ILE A 87 -13.38 -5.65 4.09
N THR A 88 -13.90 -4.65 3.39
CA THR A 88 -13.79 -4.54 1.92
C THR A 88 -12.71 -3.53 1.59
N VAL A 89 -11.72 -3.97 0.81
CA VAL A 89 -10.64 -3.12 0.29
C VAL A 89 -10.85 -2.92 -1.21
N VAL A 90 -10.56 -1.71 -1.70
CA VAL A 90 -10.51 -1.42 -3.12
C VAL A 90 -9.13 -0.91 -3.50
N ALA A 91 -8.51 -1.53 -4.48
CA ALA A 91 -7.23 -1.12 -5.05
C ALA A 91 -7.48 -0.39 -6.38
N LEU A 92 -7.17 0.90 -6.41
CA LEU A 92 -7.13 1.73 -7.61
C LEU A 92 -5.68 1.88 -8.04
N GLY A 93 -5.41 1.88 -9.34
CA GLY A 93 -4.08 2.17 -9.80
C GLY A 93 -3.83 1.79 -11.25
N GLY A 94 -2.57 1.85 -11.62
CA GLY A 94 -2.09 1.59 -12.95
C GLY A 94 -1.81 0.13 -13.27
N SER A 95 -0.88 -0.06 -14.20
CA SER A 95 -0.39 -1.35 -14.68
C SER A 95 0.14 -2.27 -13.56
N ALA A 96 0.78 -1.72 -12.52
CA ALA A 96 1.28 -2.50 -11.39
C ALA A 96 0.15 -3.14 -10.57
N THR A 97 -0.93 -2.39 -10.33
CA THR A 97 -2.14 -2.89 -9.66
C THR A 97 -2.86 -3.94 -10.49
N VAL A 98 -2.91 -3.78 -11.82
CA VAL A 98 -3.42 -4.82 -12.73
C VAL A 98 -2.59 -6.10 -12.68
N GLY A 99 -1.29 -6.00 -12.41
CA GLY A 99 -0.36 -7.14 -12.48
C GLY A 99 0.42 -7.23 -13.77
N ARG A 100 0.57 -6.13 -14.51
CA ARG A 100 1.48 -6.06 -15.64
C ARG A 100 2.90 -6.33 -15.18
N CYS A 101 3.61 -7.14 -15.96
CA CYS A 101 4.99 -7.47 -15.70
C CYS A 101 5.80 -7.15 -16.95
N LEU A 102 6.73 -6.20 -16.83
CA LEU A 102 7.56 -5.74 -17.96
C LEU A 102 8.54 -6.81 -18.46
N THR A 103 8.83 -7.81 -17.64
CA THR A 103 9.87 -8.81 -17.90
C THR A 103 9.34 -10.24 -17.98
N CYS A 104 8.04 -10.45 -17.80
CA CYS A 104 7.41 -11.76 -17.87
C CYS A 104 6.98 -12.08 -19.31
N GLN A 105 7.09 -13.35 -19.68
CA GLN A 105 6.51 -13.84 -20.94
C GLN A 105 4.98 -13.62 -20.90
N GLY A 106 4.46 -12.86 -21.87
CA GLY A 106 3.03 -12.51 -21.92
C GLY A 106 2.64 -11.21 -21.21
N SER A 107 3.59 -10.39 -20.76
CA SER A 107 3.36 -9.03 -20.21
C SER A 107 2.54 -8.94 -18.92
N PHE A 108 2.23 -10.07 -18.28
CA PHE A 108 1.53 -10.17 -17.00
C PHE A 108 2.30 -11.09 -16.06
N LEU A 109 2.09 -10.90 -14.76
CA LEU A 109 2.65 -11.83 -13.77
C LEU A 109 2.09 -13.24 -14.00
N PRO A 110 2.95 -14.28 -14.01
CA PRO A 110 2.47 -15.65 -13.99
C PRO A 110 1.64 -15.86 -12.72
N ASN A 111 0.52 -16.55 -12.84
CA ASN A 111 -0.43 -16.75 -11.75
C ASN A 111 -0.93 -15.41 -11.15
N ALA A 112 -1.40 -14.50 -12.01
CA ALA A 112 -1.88 -13.18 -11.60
C ALA A 112 -2.93 -13.23 -10.47
N THR A 113 -3.76 -14.27 -10.43
CA THR A 113 -4.72 -14.51 -9.33
C THR A 113 -4.06 -14.65 -7.95
N HIS A 114 -2.77 -14.95 -7.88
CA HIS A 114 -2.02 -15.03 -6.64
C HIS A 114 -0.90 -13.99 -6.54
N ALA A 115 -0.26 -13.64 -7.65
CA ALA A 115 0.96 -12.85 -7.66
C ALA A 115 0.73 -11.33 -7.66
N VAL A 116 -0.46 -10.83 -8.01
CA VAL A 116 -0.72 -9.39 -7.95
C VAL A 116 -0.85 -8.90 -6.52
N TRP A 117 -0.31 -7.72 -6.22
CA TRP A 117 -0.25 -7.22 -4.85
C TRP A 117 -1.63 -7.13 -4.16
N PRO A 118 -2.75 -6.78 -4.82
CA PRO A 118 -4.06 -6.77 -4.16
C PRO A 118 -4.45 -8.17 -3.65
N ASN A 119 -4.14 -9.21 -4.41
CA ASN A 119 -4.49 -10.59 -4.05
C ASN A 119 -3.54 -11.12 -2.96
N GLN A 120 -2.26 -10.74 -3.00
CA GLN A 120 -1.34 -10.99 -1.90
C GLN A 120 -1.82 -10.33 -0.61
N PHE A 121 -2.30 -9.08 -0.70
CA PHE A 121 -2.86 -8.34 0.43
C PHE A 121 -4.12 -9.01 0.99
N GLN A 122 -5.02 -9.50 0.14
CA GLN A 122 -6.20 -10.25 0.58
C GLN A 122 -5.82 -11.51 1.37
N ARG A 123 -4.88 -12.30 0.83
CA ARG A 123 -4.40 -13.52 1.50
C ARG A 123 -3.77 -13.20 2.85
N TRP A 124 -2.95 -12.15 2.90
CA TRP A 124 -2.35 -11.70 4.14
C TRP A 124 -3.41 -11.25 5.17
N LEU A 125 -4.41 -10.46 4.75
CA LEU A 125 -5.52 -10.05 5.61
C LEU A 125 -6.25 -11.28 6.18
N ASN A 126 -6.64 -12.23 5.32
CA ASN A 126 -7.36 -13.44 5.72
C ASN A 126 -6.54 -14.35 6.64
N SER A 127 -5.23 -14.39 6.45
CA SER A 127 -4.33 -15.15 7.33
C SER A 127 -4.12 -14.48 8.68
N LYS A 128 -4.02 -13.14 8.73
CA LYS A 128 -3.62 -12.40 9.93
C LYS A 128 -4.75 -11.90 10.80
N PHE A 129 -5.87 -11.57 10.18
CA PHE A 129 -7.05 -11.03 10.83
C PHE A 129 -8.28 -11.85 10.43
N PRO A 130 -8.30 -13.18 10.62
CA PRO A 130 -9.42 -13.98 10.16
C PRO A 130 -10.74 -13.42 10.72
N CYS A 131 -11.74 -13.36 9.84
CA CYS A 131 -13.04 -12.77 10.14
C CYS A 131 -14.15 -13.81 9.98
N SER A 132 -15.33 -13.54 10.56
CA SER A 132 -16.44 -14.50 10.60
C SER A 132 -17.21 -14.66 9.27
N GLY A 133 -16.90 -13.85 8.25
CA GLY A 133 -17.57 -13.92 6.96
C GLY A 133 -17.13 -15.14 6.14
N PRO A 134 -18.05 -15.82 5.42
CA PRO A 134 -17.75 -17.07 4.71
C PRO A 134 -16.70 -16.93 3.60
N GLY A 135 -16.48 -15.72 3.07
CA GLY A 135 -15.46 -15.42 2.07
C GLY A 135 -14.22 -14.69 2.60
N GLY A 136 -14.13 -14.47 3.92
CA GLY A 136 -13.10 -13.63 4.52
C GLY A 136 -13.19 -12.14 4.13
N HIS A 137 -12.07 -11.44 4.25
CA HIS A 137 -11.85 -10.12 3.68
C HIS A 137 -11.86 -10.17 2.15
N THR A 138 -12.33 -9.10 1.55
CA THR A 138 -12.39 -8.93 0.10
C THR A 138 -11.47 -7.79 -0.34
N VAL A 139 -10.71 -8.01 -1.43
CA VAL A 139 -9.91 -6.97 -2.07
C VAL A 139 -10.33 -6.90 -3.54
N HIS A 140 -10.94 -5.80 -3.94
CA HIS A 140 -11.30 -5.56 -5.34
C HIS A 140 -10.14 -4.87 -6.06
N ASN A 141 -9.53 -5.58 -7.00
CA ASN A 141 -8.55 -5.01 -7.91
C ASN A 141 -9.28 -4.30 -9.05
N LEU A 142 -9.33 -2.96 -8.99
CA LEU A 142 -9.88 -2.14 -10.06
C LEU A 142 -8.78 -1.52 -10.92
N GLY A 143 -7.56 -2.06 -10.91
CA GLY A 143 -6.46 -1.50 -11.71
C GLY A 143 -6.84 -1.29 -13.18
N HIS A 144 -6.34 -0.21 -13.79
CA HIS A 144 -6.43 0.02 -15.23
C HIS A 144 -5.04 0.32 -15.76
N SER A 145 -4.62 -0.38 -16.83
CA SER A 145 -3.26 -0.21 -17.35
C SER A 145 -3.03 1.22 -17.82
N SER A 146 -1.81 1.72 -17.66
CA SER A 146 -1.38 3.06 -18.10
C SER A 146 -2.28 4.21 -17.60
N SER A 147 -2.84 4.07 -16.40
CA SER A 147 -3.81 5.03 -15.85
C SER A 147 -3.27 5.75 -14.61
N GLY A 148 -3.25 7.08 -14.68
CA GLY A 148 -2.91 7.97 -13.59
C GLY A 148 -4.13 8.46 -12.80
N SER A 149 -3.90 9.46 -11.96
CA SER A 149 -4.87 10.12 -11.12
C SER A 149 -5.92 10.87 -11.93
N ASP A 150 -5.61 11.34 -13.14
CA ASP A 150 -6.56 12.02 -14.01
C ASP A 150 -7.63 11.08 -14.56
N TYR A 151 -7.25 9.92 -15.08
CA TYR A 151 -8.16 8.84 -15.45
C TYR A 151 -9.09 8.49 -14.29
N TRP A 152 -8.51 8.25 -13.11
CA TRP A 152 -9.29 7.84 -11.94
C TRP A 152 -10.21 8.93 -11.43
N ALA A 153 -9.80 10.20 -11.45
CA ALA A 153 -10.64 11.33 -11.07
C ALA A 153 -11.93 11.41 -11.90
N PHE A 154 -11.90 11.06 -13.19
CA PHE A 154 -13.10 10.97 -14.02
C PHE A 154 -13.84 9.64 -13.84
N ARG A 155 -13.12 8.51 -13.74
CA ARG A 155 -13.74 7.18 -13.62
C ARG A 155 -14.52 7.00 -12.32
N ILE A 156 -14.06 7.60 -11.21
CA ILE A 156 -14.77 7.53 -9.91
C ILE A 156 -16.20 8.09 -10.02
N LEU A 157 -16.41 9.17 -10.76
CA LEU A 157 -17.75 9.74 -10.98
C LEU A 157 -18.68 8.76 -11.71
N ALA A 158 -18.16 8.02 -12.70
CA ALA A 158 -18.91 6.99 -13.40
C ALA A 158 -19.23 5.81 -12.45
N LEU A 159 -18.23 5.35 -11.71
CA LEU A 159 -18.36 4.26 -10.73
C LEU A 159 -19.36 4.58 -9.61
N LYS A 160 -19.64 5.86 -9.35
CA LYS A 160 -20.72 6.32 -8.44
C LYS A 160 -22.10 5.91 -8.89
N LYS A 161 -22.35 5.98 -10.20
CA LYS A 161 -23.64 5.65 -10.79
C LYS A 161 -23.85 4.13 -10.87
N GLU A 162 -22.77 3.37 -10.98
CA GLU A 162 -22.78 1.91 -11.17
C GLU A 162 -22.94 1.11 -9.85
N SER A 163 -23.10 1.75 -8.68
CA SER A 163 -23.16 1.06 -7.36
C SER A 163 -21.97 0.12 -7.09
N SER A 164 -20.79 0.51 -7.59
CA SER A 164 -19.57 -0.30 -7.53
C SER A 164 -19.09 -0.57 -6.10
N SER A 165 -18.23 -1.59 -5.94
CA SER A 165 -17.59 -1.94 -4.65
C SER A 165 -16.80 -0.78 -4.04
N LEU A 166 -16.37 0.20 -4.85
CA LEU A 166 -15.74 1.45 -4.41
C LEU A 166 -16.51 2.16 -3.30
N TRP A 167 -17.84 2.24 -3.40
CA TRP A 167 -18.67 2.99 -2.45
C TRP A 167 -19.01 2.22 -1.18
N LYS A 168 -18.68 0.93 -1.16
CA LYS A 168 -18.85 0.04 0.00
C LYS A 168 -17.52 -0.23 0.73
N ALA A 169 -16.40 0.26 0.21
CA ALA A 169 -15.08 0.02 0.74
C ALA A 169 -14.89 0.60 2.16
N ASP A 170 -14.17 -0.13 3.01
CA ASP A 170 -13.65 0.35 4.28
C ASP A 170 -12.25 0.98 4.12
N LEU A 171 -11.50 0.47 3.14
CA LEU A 171 -10.15 0.90 2.81
C LEU A 171 -10.01 1.05 1.28
N ILE A 172 -9.46 2.16 0.85
CA ILE A 172 -9.10 2.41 -0.55
C ILE A 172 -7.58 2.62 -0.62
N VAL A 173 -6.94 1.88 -1.50
CA VAL A 173 -5.51 1.96 -1.77
C VAL A 173 -5.33 2.47 -3.20
N VAL A 174 -4.57 3.53 -3.38
CA VAL A 174 -4.36 4.20 -4.67
C VAL A 174 -2.91 4.07 -5.09
N ASP A 175 -2.64 3.51 -6.26
CA ASP A 175 -1.31 3.37 -6.86
C ASP A 175 -1.27 4.00 -8.27
N THR A 176 -1.20 5.33 -8.32
CA THR A 176 -1.21 6.11 -9.57
C THR A 176 0.08 6.90 -9.81
N ALA A 177 0.92 7.06 -8.79
CA ALA A 177 2.05 8.00 -8.80
C ALA A 177 3.06 7.74 -9.94
N LEU A 178 3.33 6.47 -10.28
CA LEU A 178 4.24 6.14 -11.38
C LEU A 178 3.68 6.60 -12.72
N ASN A 179 2.38 6.35 -12.95
CA ASN A 179 1.71 6.72 -14.20
C ASN A 179 1.53 8.22 -14.33
N ASP A 180 1.26 8.93 -13.23
CA ASP A 180 1.20 10.39 -13.19
C ASP A 180 2.50 11.02 -13.69
N VAL A 181 3.64 10.56 -13.18
CA VAL A 181 4.96 11.07 -13.58
C VAL A 181 5.29 10.69 -15.02
N GLU A 182 5.02 9.45 -15.42
CA GLU A 182 5.29 8.95 -16.77
C GLU A 182 4.49 9.73 -17.83
N GLU A 183 3.22 10.04 -17.56
CA GLU A 183 2.36 10.81 -18.46
C GLU A 183 2.85 12.25 -18.60
N THR A 184 3.19 12.91 -17.49
CA THR A 184 3.79 14.25 -17.50
C THR A 184 5.08 14.27 -18.31
N GLN A 185 5.98 13.30 -18.11
CA GLN A 185 7.23 13.22 -18.86
C GLN A 185 7.00 13.05 -20.37
N ARG A 186 6.01 12.25 -20.78
CA ARG A 186 5.64 12.08 -22.19
C ARG A 186 5.07 13.36 -22.80
N ALA A 187 4.17 14.04 -22.07
CA ALA A 187 3.51 15.25 -22.57
C ALA A 187 4.47 16.43 -22.73
N GLU A 188 5.49 16.53 -21.88
CA GLU A 188 6.39 17.69 -21.81
C GLU A 188 7.72 17.49 -22.54
N GLY A 189 7.87 16.40 -23.32
CA GLY A 189 9.11 16.10 -24.02
C GLY A 189 10.32 15.91 -23.08
N GLY A 190 10.09 15.48 -21.83
CA GLY A 190 11.13 15.23 -20.83
C GLY A 190 11.46 16.37 -19.86
N GLY A 191 10.82 17.54 -19.96
CA GLY A 191 11.02 18.65 -19.00
C GLY A 191 9.93 18.70 -17.93
N ALA A 192 10.26 18.48 -16.66
CA ALA A 192 9.30 18.39 -15.54
C ALA A 192 8.63 19.75 -15.19
N LYS A 193 7.56 20.12 -15.90
CA LYS A 193 6.68 21.28 -15.62
C LYS A 193 5.24 20.88 -15.25
N GLY A 194 4.92 19.59 -15.15
CA GLY A 194 3.54 19.11 -14.97
C GLY A 194 3.06 18.90 -13.53
N ASP A 195 3.79 19.38 -12.53
CA ASP A 195 3.46 19.17 -11.10
C ASP A 195 2.05 19.68 -10.75
N GLY A 196 1.59 20.77 -11.38
CA GLY A 196 0.26 21.32 -11.18
C GLY A 196 -0.87 20.37 -11.63
N LYS A 197 -0.68 19.63 -12.74
CA LYS A 197 -1.67 18.65 -13.23
C LYS A 197 -1.79 17.48 -12.27
N ILE A 198 -0.65 16.91 -11.87
CA ILE A 198 -0.61 15.76 -10.93
C ILE A 198 -1.26 16.15 -9.60
N GLN A 199 -0.89 17.31 -9.04
CA GLN A 199 -1.47 17.80 -7.79
C GLN A 199 -2.98 17.99 -7.90
N TYR A 200 -3.45 18.65 -8.96
CA TYR A 200 -4.87 18.90 -9.18
C TYR A 200 -5.70 17.62 -9.21
N PHE A 201 -5.31 16.65 -10.04
CA PHE A 201 -6.06 15.39 -10.15
C PHE A 201 -5.92 14.50 -8.92
N THR A 202 -4.76 14.54 -8.25
CA THR A 202 -4.57 13.86 -6.96
C THR A 202 -5.54 14.38 -5.92
N GLU A 203 -5.65 15.71 -5.78
CA GLU A 203 -6.57 16.34 -4.84
C GLU A 203 -8.03 16.07 -5.21
N LEU A 204 -8.39 16.21 -6.49
CA LEU A 204 -9.74 15.95 -6.98
C LEU A 204 -10.17 14.51 -6.67
N MET A 205 -9.31 13.53 -6.96
CA MET A 205 -9.55 12.13 -6.62
C MET A 205 -9.68 11.92 -5.11
N ALA A 206 -8.75 12.45 -4.31
CA ALA A 206 -8.80 12.32 -2.86
C ALA A 206 -10.11 12.89 -2.27
N ARG A 207 -10.55 14.07 -2.72
CA ARG A 207 -11.83 14.66 -2.29
C ARG A 207 -13.02 13.77 -2.62
N GLN A 208 -13.08 13.22 -3.84
CA GLN A 208 -14.17 12.33 -4.25
C GLN A 208 -14.21 11.04 -3.42
N LEU A 209 -13.06 10.39 -3.22
CA LEU A 209 -12.96 9.14 -2.44
C LEU A 209 -13.29 9.38 -0.97
N LEU A 210 -12.80 10.49 -0.39
CA LEU A 210 -13.05 10.81 1.01
C LEU A 210 -14.50 11.23 1.28
N ALA A 211 -15.23 11.66 0.26
CA ALA A 211 -16.66 11.97 0.29
C ALA A 211 -17.56 10.72 0.10
N ALA A 212 -17.00 9.52 -0.06
CA ALA A 212 -17.78 8.30 -0.14
C ALA A 212 -18.59 8.06 1.16
N PRO A 213 -19.82 7.52 1.08
CA PRO A 213 -20.72 7.39 2.23
C PRO A 213 -20.16 6.57 3.40
N LYS A 214 -19.32 5.56 3.11
CA LYS A 214 -18.64 4.73 4.11
C LYS A 214 -17.47 5.41 4.82
N HIS A 215 -17.08 6.62 4.39
CA HIS A 215 -15.90 7.33 4.86
C HIS A 215 -14.65 6.44 4.92
N PRO A 216 -14.26 5.80 3.80
CA PRO A 216 -13.16 4.85 3.77
C PRO A 216 -11.86 5.48 4.25
N ALA A 217 -11.02 4.67 4.88
CA ALA A 217 -9.60 5.00 5.01
C ALA A 217 -8.99 5.06 3.60
N LEU A 218 -8.12 6.04 3.38
CA LEU A 218 -7.43 6.21 2.10
C LEU A 218 -5.94 6.05 2.34
N ILE A 219 -5.29 5.27 1.50
CA ILE A 219 -3.84 5.27 1.44
C ILE A 219 -3.33 5.44 0.02
N TRP A 220 -2.41 6.39 -0.12
CA TRP A 220 -1.70 6.63 -1.37
C TRP A 220 -0.40 5.85 -1.39
N LEU A 221 -0.23 5.03 -2.42
CA LEU A 221 0.97 4.28 -2.68
C LEU A 221 1.85 4.97 -3.70
N THR A 222 3.14 4.80 -3.48
CA THR A 222 4.14 5.02 -4.50
C THR A 222 4.79 3.67 -4.77
N VAL A 223 4.41 3.05 -5.88
CA VAL A 223 5.11 1.87 -6.38
C VAL A 223 6.35 2.31 -7.12
N GLY A 224 7.50 1.82 -6.67
CA GLY A 224 8.74 1.91 -7.41
C GLY A 224 9.04 0.57 -8.08
N THR A 225 9.47 0.61 -9.32
CA THR A 225 10.21 -0.51 -9.91
C THR A 225 11.68 -0.31 -9.60
N ARG A 226 12.38 -1.38 -9.22
CA ARG A 226 13.83 -1.37 -9.17
C ARG A 226 14.31 -2.47 -10.10
N ASN A 227 15.16 -2.10 -11.06
CA ASN A 227 15.90 -3.09 -11.84
C ASN A 227 16.97 -3.69 -10.92
N TRP A 228 16.61 -4.78 -10.25
CA TRP A 228 17.59 -5.66 -9.65
C TRP A 228 18.19 -6.48 -10.79
N GLY A 229 19.25 -5.96 -11.40
CA GLY A 229 20.03 -6.76 -12.34
C GLY A 229 20.55 -8.02 -11.62
N PRO A 230 20.73 -9.16 -12.31
CA PRO A 230 21.34 -10.35 -11.71
C PRO A 230 22.75 -10.10 -11.15
N ALA A 231 23.38 -8.96 -11.49
CA ALA A 231 24.74 -8.59 -11.15
C ALA A 231 24.88 -7.34 -10.27
N SER A 232 23.79 -6.76 -9.73
CA SER A 232 23.93 -5.66 -8.77
C SER A 232 24.18 -6.26 -7.39
N PRO A 233 25.42 -6.26 -6.85
CA PRO A 233 25.65 -6.71 -5.48
C PRO A 233 24.74 -5.90 -4.56
N PRO A 234 24.21 -6.50 -3.47
CA PRO A 234 23.48 -5.74 -2.47
C PRO A 234 24.34 -4.54 -2.08
N PRO A 235 23.75 -3.34 -1.91
CA PRO A 235 24.51 -2.19 -1.43
C PRO A 235 25.27 -2.63 -0.17
N PRO A 236 26.57 -2.34 -0.06
CA PRO A 236 27.38 -2.81 1.06
C PRO A 236 26.66 -2.42 2.35
N GLN A 237 26.34 -3.41 3.18
CA GLN A 237 25.82 -3.13 4.50
C GLN A 237 26.90 -2.33 5.20
N LYS A 238 26.64 -1.04 5.46
CA LYS A 238 27.53 -0.27 6.32
C LYS A 238 27.62 -1.06 7.62
N ALA A 239 28.84 -1.46 7.99
CA ALA A 239 29.08 -2.12 9.26
C ALA A 239 28.42 -1.29 10.37
N PRO A 240 27.75 -1.92 11.34
CA PRO A 240 27.21 -1.19 12.47
C PRO A 240 28.32 -0.35 13.10
N PRO A 241 28.04 0.88 13.53
CA PRO A 241 29.03 1.68 14.24
C PRO A 241 29.55 0.86 15.44
N PRO A 242 30.85 0.94 15.76
CA PRO A 242 31.39 0.25 16.92
C PRO A 242 30.60 0.66 18.17
N PRO A 243 30.47 -0.24 19.16
CA PRO A 243 29.82 0.10 20.41
C PRO A 243 30.46 1.36 20.98
N ALA A 244 29.65 2.32 21.41
CA ALA A 244 30.14 3.52 22.06
C ALA A 244 30.95 3.08 23.28
N GLY A 245 32.28 3.24 23.21
CA GLY A 245 33.17 2.92 24.32
C GLY A 245 32.74 3.74 25.53
N GLY A 246 32.33 3.06 26.60
CA GLY A 246 32.08 3.69 27.89
C GLY A 246 33.38 4.33 28.36
N ARG A 247 33.33 5.64 28.58
CA ARG A 247 34.28 6.34 29.45
C ARG A 247 33.68 6.43 30.83
#